data_AF-A0A061AQ24-F1
#
_entry.id   AF-A0A061AQ24-F1
#
_cell.length_a   1.000
_cell.length_b   1.000
_cell.length_c   1.000
_cell.angle_alpha   90.00
_cell.angle_beta   90.00
_cell.angle_gamma   90.00
#
_symmetry.space_group_name_H-M   'P 1'
#
loop_
_entity.id
_entity.type
_entity.pdbx_description
1 polymer ?
#
loop_
_entity_poly.entity_id
_entity_poly.type
_entity_poly.pdbx_seq_one_letter_code
_entity_poly.pdbx_strand_id
1 'polypeptide(L)'
;MACLCLTYEVLIEKSRKQSEKFNICSLCVCVGKPYTRLWENILTRKAHTLLTTLNYSLLLLTRYTLQHTLHKITSVSMTHVAYSNVERALLQFIMASGPIKRENLVLIHQKLKAEFNETGLHEHEVAEVKNRDAEDCVEVINDRLRDLGFEIITTRSQDTQEMMYMYVNTSTDIAAQNFTAHTKPEVEAIKKMIEKIFADTDGEEQFIITSKEAHGICRSETNKSSSEIELFLRELVNEGWFDTVGGVYFLSTKALGELRRALLDQYGAKTHESDNQGLVNICEGCREIVTRGLRCPNSACNVRFHKKCQANFVTARGSQCPGPTCNIDWKEHDPSYVGEKAIKRFTQYVDIEN
;
A
#
# COMPACT_ATOMS: atom_id res chain seq x y z
N MET A 1 29.01 -0.17 -41.48
CA MET A 1 27.75 -0.68 -42.09
C MET A 1 26.75 -0.86 -40.96
N ALA A 2 25.99 0.21 -40.67
CA ALA A 2 24.54 0.35 -40.93
C ALA A 2 23.70 -0.42 -39.88
N CYS A 3 23.25 0.19 -38.78
CA CYS A 3 22.11 1.12 -38.61
C CYS A 3 20.75 0.51 -38.99
N LEU A 4 19.88 0.33 -37.99
CA LEU A 4 18.44 0.50 -38.12
C LEU A 4 17.84 0.80 -36.73
N CYS A 5 17.60 2.10 -36.51
CA CYS A 5 16.68 2.65 -35.54
C CYS A 5 15.26 2.15 -35.80
N LEU A 6 14.53 1.81 -34.75
CA LEU A 6 13.08 2.02 -34.70
C LEU A 6 12.76 2.78 -33.40
N THR A 7 12.62 4.08 -33.56
CA THR A 7 12.09 5.06 -32.62
C THR A 7 10.57 4.94 -32.57
N TYR A 8 9.98 4.76 -31.38
CA TYR A 8 8.58 5.11 -31.14
C TYR A 8 8.55 6.44 -30.37
N GLU A 9 8.60 7.54 -31.12
CA GLU A 9 8.17 8.88 -30.70
C GLU A 9 6.85 9.16 -31.42
N VAL A 10 5.71 8.97 -30.74
CA VAL A 10 4.50 9.82 -30.88
C VAL A 10 3.66 9.56 -29.63
N LEU A 11 3.58 10.54 -28.71
CA LEU A 11 2.38 10.95 -27.94
C LEU A 11 2.64 11.76 -26.65
N ILE A 12 3.79 12.42 -26.47
CA ILE A 12 3.89 13.46 -25.43
C ILE A 12 4.67 14.65 -25.97
N GLU A 13 4.00 15.52 -26.73
CA GLU A 13 4.55 16.83 -27.05
C GLU A 13 3.48 17.91 -26.88
N LYS A 14 3.27 18.32 -25.62
CA LYS A 14 2.85 19.68 -25.24
C LYS A 14 2.95 19.90 -23.72
N SER A 15 4.16 19.80 -23.18
CA SER A 15 4.50 20.51 -21.93
C SER A 15 6.01 20.58 -21.72
N ARG A 16 6.57 21.74 -22.07
CA ARG A 16 7.80 22.36 -21.57
C ARG A 16 9.16 21.65 -21.74
N LYS A 17 9.86 22.15 -22.76
CA LYS A 17 11.28 22.54 -22.73
C LYS A 17 11.66 23.24 -21.39
N GLN A 18 12.55 22.66 -20.61
CA GLN A 18 13.87 23.22 -20.30
C GLN A 18 14.74 22.19 -19.58
N SER A 19 16.00 22.19 -19.97
CA SER A 19 17.05 21.20 -19.74
C SER A 19 17.66 21.24 -18.33
N GLU A 20 17.98 20.06 -17.79
CA GLU A 20 19.26 19.83 -17.11
C GLU A 20 19.71 18.38 -17.30
N LYS A 21 20.98 18.21 -17.65
CA LYS A 21 21.62 16.97 -18.10
C LYS A 21 21.95 16.08 -16.91
N PHE A 22 21.55 14.81 -16.95
CA PHE A 22 22.21 13.75 -16.18
C PHE A 22 22.61 12.59 -17.10
N ASN A 23 23.91 12.35 -17.17
CA ASN A 23 24.52 11.18 -17.79
C ASN A 23 24.31 9.98 -16.86
N ILE A 24 23.67 8.91 -17.34
CA ILE A 24 23.78 7.59 -16.72
C ILE A 24 24.43 6.65 -17.73
N CYS A 25 25.64 6.22 -17.35
CA CYS A 25 26.48 5.28 -18.06
C CYS A 25 25.86 3.89 -17.99
N SER A 26 25.96 3.18 -19.11
CA SER A 26 25.51 1.83 -19.39
C SER A 26 26.15 0.77 -18.48
N LEU A 27 25.32 -0.08 -17.86
CA LEU A 27 25.73 -1.42 -17.43
C LEU A 27 24.86 -2.48 -18.10
N CYS A 28 25.47 -3.13 -19.09
CA CYS A 28 25.00 -4.37 -19.69
C CYS A 28 25.56 -5.51 -18.82
N VAL A 29 24.70 -6.34 -18.22
CA VAL A 29 25.13 -7.57 -17.53
C VAL A 29 24.41 -8.75 -18.18
N CYS A 30 25.20 -9.53 -18.91
CA CYS A 30 24.83 -10.81 -19.49
C CYS A 30 24.43 -11.80 -18.38
N VAL A 31 23.24 -12.38 -18.52
CA VAL A 31 22.74 -13.45 -17.65
C VAL A 31 23.33 -14.79 -18.10
N GLY A 32 24.23 -15.34 -17.29
CA GLY A 32 24.65 -16.74 -17.34
C GLY A 32 24.60 -17.33 -15.93
N LYS A 33 23.74 -18.33 -15.71
CA LYS A 33 23.79 -19.23 -14.52
C LYS A 33 24.95 -20.23 -14.69
N PRO A 34 25.48 -20.94 -13.65
CA PRO A 34 24.89 -21.13 -12.31
C PRO A 34 25.86 -21.00 -11.10
N TYR A 35 25.34 -20.54 -9.95
CA TYR A 35 25.93 -20.79 -8.62
C TYR A 35 25.08 -21.84 -7.89
N THR A 36 25.50 -23.11 -7.93
CA THR A 36 24.95 -24.20 -7.09
C THR A 36 26.07 -24.98 -6.38
N ARG A 37 27.19 -24.33 -6.06
CA ARG A 37 28.29 -24.96 -5.31
C ARG A 37 28.82 -24.07 -4.21
N LEU A 38 28.02 -23.83 -3.17
CA LEU A 38 28.56 -23.32 -1.91
C LEU A 38 27.81 -23.77 -0.63
N TRP A 39 26.73 -24.53 -0.76
CA TRP A 39 25.97 -25.04 0.39
C TRP A 39 26.24 -26.52 0.74
N GLU A 40 27.01 -27.26 -0.06
CA GLU A 40 27.31 -28.69 0.22
C GLU A 40 28.50 -28.94 1.16
N ASN A 41 29.31 -27.93 1.48
CA ASN A 41 30.56 -28.14 2.22
C ASN A 41 30.53 -27.79 3.72
N ILE A 42 29.41 -27.29 4.26
CA ILE A 42 29.31 -26.93 5.69
C ILE A 42 28.55 -27.99 6.50
N LEU A 43 27.70 -28.81 5.87
CA LEU A 43 26.94 -29.87 6.57
C LEU A 43 27.67 -31.22 6.66
N THR A 44 28.73 -31.44 5.87
CA THR A 44 29.41 -32.75 5.78
C THR A 44 30.54 -32.96 6.81
N ARG A 45 31.01 -31.92 7.52
CA ARG A 45 32.11 -32.05 8.49
C ARG A 45 31.70 -32.15 9.97
N LYS A 46 30.43 -31.87 10.32
CA LYS A 46 29.92 -32.04 11.70
C LYS A 46 29.04 -33.28 11.91
N ALA A 47 28.63 -33.98 10.84
CA ALA A 47 27.80 -35.17 10.94
C ALA A 47 28.60 -36.49 11.09
N HIS A 48 29.93 -36.45 10.89
CA HIS A 48 30.74 -37.67 10.84
C HIS A 48 31.16 -38.24 12.21
N THR A 49 30.86 -37.53 13.31
CA THR A 49 31.24 -37.93 14.68
C THR A 49 30.05 -38.38 15.54
N LEU A 50 28.84 -38.49 14.98
CA LEU A 50 27.62 -38.87 15.71
C LEU A 50 26.81 -40.02 15.07
N LEU A 51 27.33 -40.69 14.05
CA LEU A 51 26.61 -41.75 13.32
C LEU A 51 27.35 -43.09 13.33
N THR A 52 27.72 -43.61 14.51
CA THR A 52 28.16 -45.01 14.66
C THR A 52 27.12 -45.94 15.28
N THR A 53 25.92 -45.47 15.59
CA THR A 53 24.81 -46.35 15.95
C THR A 53 23.51 -45.70 15.53
N LEU A 54 22.95 -46.06 14.36
CA LEU A 54 21.51 -46.03 14.06
C LEU A 54 21.23 -46.51 12.61
N ASN A 55 20.61 -47.68 12.54
CA ASN A 55 19.78 -48.27 11.46
C ASN A 55 19.93 -47.73 10.02
N TYR A 56 20.63 -48.50 9.18
CA TYR A 56 20.64 -48.39 7.71
C TYR A 56 19.23 -48.37 7.07
N SER A 57 18.24 -48.98 7.71
CA SER A 57 16.83 -48.99 7.27
C SER A 57 16.15 -47.61 7.38
N LEU A 58 16.50 -46.79 8.36
CA LEU A 58 15.95 -45.44 8.52
C LEU A 58 16.54 -44.46 7.49
N LEU A 59 17.80 -44.65 7.09
CA LEU A 59 18.49 -43.87 6.05
C LEU A 59 17.91 -44.13 4.65
N LEU A 60 17.50 -45.36 4.37
CA LEU A 60 16.81 -45.71 3.12
C LEU A 60 15.38 -45.14 3.07
N LEU A 61 14.64 -45.19 4.19
CA LEU A 61 13.29 -44.60 4.30
C LEU A 61 13.30 -43.08 4.20
N THR A 62 14.29 -42.41 4.81
CA THR A 62 14.49 -40.95 4.70
C THR A 62 14.94 -40.54 3.31
N ARG A 63 15.82 -41.30 2.64
CA ARG A 63 16.13 -41.07 1.21
C ARG A 63 14.92 -41.25 0.32
N TYR A 64 14.12 -42.31 0.51
CA TYR A 64 12.95 -42.57 -0.32
C TYR A 64 11.87 -41.51 -0.11
N THR A 65 11.61 -41.09 1.13
CA THR A 65 10.68 -39.99 1.42
C THR A 65 11.21 -38.65 0.92
N LEU A 66 12.50 -38.32 1.09
CA LEU A 66 13.10 -37.10 0.51
C LEU A 66 13.04 -37.09 -1.01
N GLN A 67 13.31 -38.22 -1.68
CA GLN A 67 13.29 -38.31 -3.13
C GLN A 67 11.86 -38.27 -3.68
N HIS A 68 10.88 -38.83 -2.98
CA HIS A 68 9.46 -38.73 -3.34
C HIS A 68 8.87 -37.34 -3.02
N THR A 69 9.41 -36.65 -2.01
CA THR A 69 9.06 -35.26 -1.66
C THR A 69 9.72 -34.28 -2.63
N LEU A 70 10.97 -34.49 -3.02
CA LEU A 70 11.66 -33.76 -4.09
C LEU A 70 11.01 -34.01 -5.46
N HIS A 71 10.54 -35.24 -5.74
CA HIS A 71 9.80 -35.52 -6.96
C HIS A 71 8.41 -34.87 -6.96
N LYS A 72 7.75 -34.80 -5.79
CA LYS A 72 6.50 -34.02 -5.61
C LYS A 72 6.73 -32.50 -5.70
N ILE A 73 7.85 -31.99 -5.19
CA ILE A 73 8.24 -30.57 -5.27
C ILE A 73 8.65 -30.19 -6.71
N THR A 74 9.23 -31.13 -7.47
CA THR A 74 9.53 -30.94 -8.90
C THR A 74 8.34 -31.25 -9.82
N SER A 75 7.31 -31.96 -9.33
CA SER A 75 6.05 -32.23 -10.05
C SER A 75 4.90 -31.31 -9.67
N VAL A 76 5.08 -30.41 -8.69
CA VAL A 76 4.36 -29.13 -8.73
C VAL A 76 4.96 -28.41 -9.93
N SER A 77 4.35 -28.64 -11.08
CA SER A 77 4.46 -27.75 -12.22
C SER A 77 4.32 -26.34 -11.65
N MET A 78 5.44 -25.62 -11.54
CA MET A 78 5.39 -24.17 -11.61
C MET A 78 4.82 -23.92 -13.00
N THR A 79 3.49 -23.86 -13.11
CA THR A 79 2.82 -23.27 -14.24
C THR A 79 3.40 -21.87 -14.30
N HIS A 80 4.35 -21.67 -15.22
CA HIS A 80 5.00 -20.39 -15.37
C HIS A 80 3.94 -19.45 -15.94
N VAL A 81 3.22 -18.77 -15.04
CA VAL A 81 2.18 -17.81 -15.40
C VAL A 81 2.79 -16.78 -16.34
N ALA A 82 2.22 -16.65 -17.53
CA ALA A 82 2.81 -15.85 -18.60
C ALA A 82 2.84 -14.38 -18.20
N TYR A 83 4.03 -13.76 -18.24
CA TYR A 83 4.23 -12.34 -17.94
C TYR A 83 4.56 -11.56 -19.23
N SER A 84 3.59 -10.78 -19.68
CA SER A 84 3.56 -10.14 -20.98
C SER A 84 3.72 -8.62 -20.90
N ASN A 85 3.70 -7.96 -22.04
CA ASN A 85 3.70 -6.51 -22.18
C ASN A 85 2.40 -5.89 -21.69
N VAL A 86 1.30 -6.66 -21.58
CA VAL A 86 0.08 -6.18 -20.93
C VAL A 86 0.37 -5.89 -19.45
N GLU A 87 0.98 -6.82 -18.72
CA GLU A 87 1.35 -6.62 -17.31
C GLU A 87 2.34 -5.47 -17.16
N ARG A 88 3.35 -5.38 -18.04
CA ARG A 88 4.34 -4.28 -18.01
C ARG A 88 3.69 -2.92 -18.23
N ALA A 89 2.84 -2.80 -19.25
CA ALA A 89 2.18 -1.54 -19.58
C ALA A 89 1.15 -1.14 -18.51
N LEU A 90 0.43 -2.12 -17.94
CA LEU A 90 -0.51 -1.88 -16.85
C LEU A 90 0.23 -1.39 -15.60
N LEU A 91 1.34 -2.04 -15.21
CA LEU A 91 2.18 -1.59 -14.10
C LEU A 91 2.72 -0.18 -14.33
N GLN A 92 3.27 0.11 -15.52
CA GLN A 92 3.76 1.44 -15.87
C GLN A 92 2.66 2.51 -15.76
N PHE A 93 1.45 2.20 -16.23
CA PHE A 93 0.30 3.07 -16.09
C PHE A 93 -0.07 3.32 -14.62
N ILE A 94 -0.08 2.28 -13.79
CA ILE A 94 -0.39 2.40 -12.35
C ILE A 94 0.65 3.26 -11.64
N MET A 95 1.94 3.03 -11.90
CA MET A 95 3.02 3.82 -11.31
C MET A 95 2.94 5.31 -11.69
N ALA A 96 2.53 5.61 -12.93
CA ALA A 96 2.45 6.99 -13.43
C ALA A 96 1.18 7.74 -12.97
N SER A 97 0.08 7.03 -12.69
CA SER A 97 -1.23 7.65 -12.48
C SER A 97 -1.60 7.89 -11.01
N GLY A 98 -0.85 7.32 -10.06
CA GLY A 98 -1.24 7.30 -8.64
C GLY A 98 -2.41 6.35 -8.37
N PRO A 99 -3.25 6.60 -7.34
CA PRO A 99 -4.41 5.75 -7.06
C PRO A 99 -5.43 5.74 -8.21
N ILE A 100 -5.78 4.56 -8.70
CA ILE A 100 -6.68 4.38 -9.85
C ILE A 100 -7.96 3.68 -9.42
N LYS A 101 -9.13 4.22 -9.80
CA LYS A 101 -10.43 3.56 -9.60
C LYS A 101 -10.50 2.24 -10.38
N ARG A 102 -11.18 1.23 -9.82
CA ARG A 102 -11.38 -0.07 -10.47
C ARG A 102 -11.89 0.03 -11.92
N GLU A 103 -12.86 0.90 -12.19
CA GLU A 103 -13.43 1.08 -13.53
C GLU A 103 -12.38 1.52 -14.55
N ASN A 104 -11.48 2.42 -14.15
CA ASN A 104 -10.39 2.89 -14.98
C ASN A 104 -9.31 1.82 -15.19
N LEU A 105 -9.03 1.01 -14.16
CA LEU A 105 -8.12 -0.14 -14.26
C LEU A 105 -8.63 -1.16 -15.30
N VAL A 106 -9.91 -1.54 -15.20
CA VAL A 106 -10.53 -2.49 -16.14
C VAL A 106 -10.53 -1.92 -17.56
N LEU A 107 -10.88 -0.64 -17.71
CA LEU A 107 -10.91 0.03 -19.01
C LEU A 107 -9.52 0.07 -19.67
N ILE A 108 -8.48 0.48 -18.93
CA ILE A 108 -7.13 0.55 -19.50
C ILE A 108 -6.58 -0.84 -19.82
N HIS A 109 -6.83 -1.82 -18.95
CA HIS A 109 -6.44 -3.20 -19.17
C HIS A 109 -7.07 -3.78 -20.45
N GLN A 110 -8.37 -3.53 -20.68
CA GLN A 110 -9.04 -3.95 -21.93
C GLN A 110 -8.41 -3.30 -23.17
N LYS A 111 -8.06 -2.01 -23.11
CA LYS A 111 -7.38 -1.31 -24.20
C LYS A 111 -5.99 -1.91 -24.48
N LEU A 112 -5.21 -2.16 -23.43
CA LEU A 112 -3.88 -2.78 -23.56
C LEU A 112 -3.97 -4.19 -24.15
N LYS A 113 -4.97 -4.98 -23.75
CA LYS A 113 -5.24 -6.31 -24.32
C LYS A 113 -5.69 -6.28 -25.78
N ALA A 114 -6.44 -5.25 -26.19
CA ALA A 114 -6.88 -5.12 -27.58
C ALA A 114 -5.68 -4.90 -28.54
N GLU A 115 -4.66 -4.18 -28.08
CA GLU A 115 -3.42 -3.92 -28.81
C GLU A 115 -2.35 -5.01 -28.61
N PHE A 116 -2.67 -6.08 -27.87
CA PHE A 116 -1.72 -7.13 -27.52
C PHE A 116 -1.33 -7.97 -28.74
N ASN A 117 -0.08 -7.81 -29.16
CA ASN A 117 0.55 -8.64 -30.19
C ASN A 117 2.01 -8.92 -29.81
N GLU A 118 2.25 -10.01 -29.07
CA GLU A 118 3.61 -10.41 -28.68
C GLU A 118 4.15 -11.54 -29.55
N THR A 119 5.35 -11.32 -30.07
CA THR A 119 6.14 -12.35 -30.76
C THR A 119 6.94 -13.14 -29.72
N GLY A 120 6.89 -14.48 -29.81
CA GLY A 120 7.68 -15.37 -28.96
C GLY A 120 6.91 -16.06 -27.82
N LEU A 121 5.62 -15.77 -27.63
CA LEU A 121 4.75 -16.56 -26.76
C LEU A 121 4.16 -17.76 -27.50
N HIS A 122 3.99 -18.87 -26.78
CA HIS A 122 3.22 -20.02 -27.27
C HIS A 122 1.72 -19.72 -27.29
N GLU A 123 0.97 -20.43 -28.14
CA GLU A 123 -0.48 -20.23 -28.30
C GLU A 123 -1.26 -20.31 -26.98
N HIS A 124 -0.86 -21.20 -26.08
CA HIS A 124 -1.48 -21.33 -24.75
C HIS A 124 -1.22 -20.12 -23.85
N GLU A 125 -0.02 -19.52 -23.90
CA GLU A 125 0.32 -18.30 -23.13
C GLU A 125 -0.42 -17.08 -23.70
N VAL A 126 -0.56 -17.00 -25.03
CA VAL A 126 -1.37 -15.96 -25.69
C VAL A 126 -2.83 -16.06 -25.27
N ALA A 127 -3.38 -17.27 -25.24
CA ALA A 127 -4.76 -17.51 -24.78
C ALA A 127 -4.92 -17.16 -23.30
N GLU A 128 -3.95 -17.49 -22.46
CA GLU A 128 -3.93 -17.13 -21.03
C GLU A 128 -4.01 -15.61 -20.84
N VAL A 129 -3.11 -14.84 -21.46
CA VAL A 129 -3.10 -13.36 -21.38
C VAL A 129 -4.41 -12.77 -21.92
N LYS A 130 -4.95 -13.31 -23.02
CA LYS A 130 -6.22 -12.84 -23.60
C LYS A 130 -7.44 -13.14 -22.73
N ASN A 131 -7.41 -14.18 -21.91
CA ASN A 131 -8.52 -14.55 -21.04
C ASN A 131 -8.42 -13.94 -19.64
N ARG A 132 -7.21 -13.56 -19.19
CA ARG A 132 -6.94 -12.94 -17.89
C ARG A 132 -7.73 -11.65 -17.70
N ASP A 133 -8.38 -11.46 -16.56
CA ASP A 133 -9.01 -10.17 -16.25
C ASP A 133 -8.02 -9.17 -15.62
N ALA A 134 -8.49 -7.96 -15.27
CA ALA A 134 -7.58 -6.91 -14.81
C ALA A 134 -7.04 -7.22 -13.40
N GLU A 135 -7.85 -7.85 -12.56
CA GLU A 135 -7.50 -8.23 -11.21
C GLU A 135 -6.51 -9.38 -11.19
N ASP A 136 -6.75 -10.42 -11.98
CA ASP A 136 -5.78 -11.51 -12.19
C ASP A 136 -4.45 -10.96 -12.74
N CYS A 137 -4.50 -9.98 -13.64
CA CYS A 137 -3.30 -9.30 -14.15
C CYS A 137 -2.52 -8.61 -13.02
N VAL A 138 -3.22 -7.95 -12.08
CA VAL A 138 -2.60 -7.35 -10.88
C VAL A 138 -1.95 -8.41 -9.98
N GLU A 139 -2.57 -9.57 -9.79
CA GLU A 139 -1.98 -10.68 -9.02
C GLU A 139 -0.66 -11.16 -9.64
N VAL A 140 -0.64 -11.35 -10.97
CA VAL A 140 0.56 -11.72 -11.72
C VAL A 140 1.67 -10.67 -11.60
N ILE A 141 1.31 -9.39 -11.60
CA ILE A 141 2.26 -8.29 -11.36
C ILE A 141 2.81 -8.37 -9.93
N ASN A 142 1.94 -8.53 -8.94
CA ASN A 142 2.33 -8.57 -7.53
C ASN A 142 3.27 -9.73 -7.19
N ASP A 143 3.13 -10.88 -7.82
CA ASP A 143 4.06 -12.00 -7.65
C ASP A 143 5.48 -11.68 -8.12
N ARG A 144 5.65 -10.72 -9.03
CA ARG A 144 6.97 -10.22 -9.45
C ARG A 144 7.46 -9.04 -8.60
N LEU A 145 6.56 -8.21 -8.10
CA LEU A 145 6.90 -7.04 -7.28
C LEU A 145 7.30 -7.40 -5.84
N ARG A 146 6.77 -8.51 -5.30
CA ARG A 146 6.98 -8.91 -3.90
C ARG A 146 8.46 -9.03 -3.53
N ASP A 147 9.27 -9.60 -4.43
CA ASP A 147 10.72 -9.76 -4.23
C ASP A 147 11.48 -8.42 -4.26
N LEU A 148 10.86 -7.38 -4.82
CA LEU A 148 11.42 -6.01 -4.89
C LEU A 148 10.94 -5.13 -3.73
N GLY A 149 10.10 -5.65 -2.84
CA GLY A 149 9.51 -4.86 -1.76
C GLY A 149 8.44 -3.88 -2.23
N PHE A 150 7.76 -4.16 -3.34
CA PHE A 150 6.63 -3.37 -3.82
C PHE A 150 5.37 -4.22 -3.97
N GLU A 151 4.22 -3.57 -3.99
CA GLU A 151 2.93 -4.23 -4.14
C GLU A 151 1.91 -3.26 -4.75
N ILE A 152 1.02 -3.76 -5.61
CA ILE A 152 -0.22 -3.08 -5.98
C ILE A 152 -1.27 -3.50 -4.97
N ILE A 153 -1.64 -2.60 -4.07
CA ILE A 153 -2.68 -2.85 -3.06
C ILE A 153 -4.01 -2.28 -3.51
N THR A 154 -5.07 -2.78 -2.89
CA THR A 154 -6.41 -2.22 -3.01
C THR A 154 -6.76 -1.46 -1.73
N THR A 155 -7.18 -0.20 -1.88
CA THR A 155 -7.68 0.64 -0.78
C THR A 155 -9.05 1.22 -1.15
N ARG A 156 -9.73 1.83 -0.19
CA ARG A 156 -10.99 2.55 -0.42
C ARG A 156 -10.85 4.00 0.04
N SER A 157 -11.39 4.92 -0.76
CA SER A 157 -11.55 6.30 -0.31
C SER A 157 -12.43 6.34 0.94
N GLN A 158 -11.98 7.02 1.99
CA GLN A 158 -12.80 7.16 3.19
C GLN A 158 -14.04 8.04 2.94
N ASP A 159 -13.95 8.96 1.97
CA ASP A 159 -15.06 9.82 1.52
C ASP A 159 -16.04 9.08 0.60
N THR A 160 -15.57 8.63 -0.57
CA THR A 160 -16.45 8.09 -1.62
C THR A 160 -16.69 6.59 -1.48
N GLN A 161 -15.85 5.89 -0.70
CA GLN A 161 -15.85 4.43 -0.54
C GLN A 161 -15.57 3.65 -1.84
N GLU A 162 -15.15 4.37 -2.88
CA GLU A 162 -14.70 3.79 -4.14
C GLU A 162 -13.41 3.03 -3.93
N MET A 163 -13.33 1.85 -4.56
CA MET A 163 -12.16 0.99 -4.55
C MET A 163 -11.10 1.54 -5.50
N MET A 164 -9.88 1.66 -5.00
CA MET A 164 -8.72 2.16 -5.73
C MET A 164 -7.56 1.18 -5.67
N TYR A 165 -6.83 1.07 -6.77
CA TYR A 165 -5.59 0.30 -6.90
C TYR A 165 -4.42 1.28 -6.85
N MET A 166 -3.39 0.95 -6.08
CA MET A 166 -2.22 1.80 -5.93
C MET A 166 -0.94 0.99 -5.78
N TYR A 167 0.11 1.44 -6.45
CA TYR A 167 1.46 0.90 -6.31
C TYR A 167 2.12 1.49 -5.05
N VAL A 168 2.53 0.63 -4.12
CA VAL A 168 3.10 1.02 -2.83
C VAL A 168 4.45 0.36 -2.59
N ASN A 169 5.29 1.08 -1.86
CA ASN A 169 6.48 0.50 -1.23
C ASN A 169 6.04 -0.22 0.05
N THR A 170 6.48 -1.47 0.20
CA THR A 170 6.14 -2.32 1.35
C THR A 170 7.08 -2.17 2.55
N SER A 171 8.13 -1.35 2.41
CA SER A 171 9.02 -0.95 3.52
C SER A 171 8.22 -0.41 4.70
N THR A 172 8.67 -0.65 5.93
CA THR A 172 8.05 -0.09 7.14
C THR A 172 8.66 1.25 7.56
N ASP A 173 9.81 1.63 6.97
CA ASP A 173 10.41 2.95 7.22
C ASP A 173 9.76 4.01 6.33
N ILE A 174 9.06 4.96 6.96
CA ILE A 174 8.44 6.12 6.32
C ILE A 174 9.46 6.87 5.45
N ALA A 175 10.73 7.02 5.88
CA ALA A 175 11.74 7.73 5.08
C ALA A 175 12.13 6.98 3.79
N ALA A 176 11.96 5.65 3.76
CA ALA A 176 12.19 4.82 2.59
C ALA A 176 10.96 4.75 1.66
N GLN A 177 9.79 5.19 2.11
CA GLN A 177 8.55 5.21 1.34
C GLN A 177 8.40 6.54 0.58
N ASN A 178 8.67 6.55 -0.73
CA ASN A 178 8.35 7.59 -1.74
C ASN A 178 8.53 9.09 -1.39
N PHE A 179 9.11 9.46 -0.25
CA PHE A 179 9.55 10.80 0.07
C PHE A 179 10.96 11.08 -0.46
N THR A 180 11.46 10.27 -1.40
CA THR A 180 12.81 10.41 -1.96
C THR A 180 13.02 11.74 -2.70
N ALA A 181 11.93 12.43 -3.07
CA ALA A 181 11.97 13.78 -3.63
C ALA A 181 12.24 14.88 -2.58
N HIS A 182 12.08 14.56 -1.29
CA HIS A 182 12.20 15.50 -0.19
C HIS A 182 13.57 15.38 0.51
N THR A 183 14.06 16.51 0.98
CA THR A 183 15.26 16.61 1.82
C THR A 183 15.04 15.98 3.19
N LYS A 184 16.11 15.57 3.88
CA LYS A 184 16.01 14.97 5.23
C LYS A 184 15.20 15.82 6.22
N PRO A 185 15.38 17.16 6.29
CA PRO A 185 14.56 17.99 7.18
C PRO A 185 13.08 18.04 6.81
N GLU A 186 12.75 18.00 5.51
CA GLU A 186 11.36 17.93 5.05
C GLU A 186 10.71 16.60 5.44
N VAL A 187 11.43 15.48 5.25
CA VAL A 187 10.96 14.15 5.70
C VAL A 187 10.71 14.14 7.21
N GLU A 188 11.57 14.76 8.01
CA GLU A 188 11.38 14.87 9.46
C GLU A 188 10.16 15.74 9.81
N ALA A 189 9.93 16.83 9.09
CA ALA A 189 8.73 17.64 9.26
C ALA A 189 7.45 16.83 9.00
N ILE A 190 7.45 16.03 7.92
CA ILE A 190 6.32 15.15 7.57
C ILE A 190 6.06 14.11 8.66
N LYS A 191 7.12 13.46 9.17
CA LYS A 191 7.01 12.51 10.29
C LYS A 191 6.38 13.16 11.51
N LYS A 192 6.83 14.34 11.92
CA LYS A 192 6.27 15.08 13.05
C LYS A 192 4.82 15.52 12.83
N MET A 193 4.44 15.85 11.60
CA MET A 193 3.04 16.11 11.25
C MET A 193 2.18 14.85 11.41
N ILE A 194 2.66 13.70 10.95
CA ILE A 194 1.98 12.40 11.13
C ILE A 194 1.86 12.06 12.62
N GLU A 195 2.95 12.20 13.39
CA GLU A 195 2.94 12.00 14.83
C GLU A 195 1.89 12.88 15.51
N LYS A 196 1.79 14.16 15.11
CA LYS A 196 0.80 15.09 15.66
C LYS A 196 -0.64 14.69 15.28
N ILE A 197 -0.87 14.17 14.08
CA ILE A 197 -2.18 13.66 13.65
C ILE A 197 -2.63 12.46 14.48
N PHE A 198 -1.71 11.56 14.83
CA PHE A 198 -2.01 10.37 15.64
C PHE A 198 -1.87 10.59 17.14
N ALA A 199 -1.28 11.72 17.58
CA ALA A 199 -1.21 12.11 18.98
C ALA A 199 -2.62 12.44 19.52
N ASP A 200 -3.32 11.41 19.98
CA ASP A 200 -4.66 11.52 20.58
C ASP A 200 -4.57 12.11 22.00
N THR A 201 -4.31 13.42 22.11
CA THR A 201 -4.10 14.07 23.42
C THR A 201 -5.38 14.21 24.23
N ASP A 202 -6.53 14.33 23.57
CA ASP A 202 -7.81 14.61 24.21
C ASP A 202 -8.81 13.45 24.11
N GLY A 203 -8.42 12.32 23.50
CA GLY A 203 -9.31 11.18 23.27
C GLY A 203 -10.40 11.46 22.24
N GLU A 204 -10.28 12.53 21.46
CA GLU A 204 -11.29 12.98 20.50
C GLU A 204 -11.12 12.34 19.11
N GLU A 205 -10.03 11.60 18.86
CA GLU A 205 -9.82 10.86 17.61
C GLU A 205 -10.00 11.75 16.35
N GLN A 206 -9.43 12.96 16.40
CA GLN A 206 -9.63 13.99 15.37
C GLN A 206 -8.80 13.74 14.11
N PHE A 207 -7.64 13.07 14.21
CA PHE A 207 -6.75 12.75 13.08
C PHE A 207 -6.48 13.93 12.12
N ILE A 208 -6.32 15.13 12.67
CA ILE A 208 -6.00 16.33 11.92
C ILE A 208 -4.81 17.07 12.54
N ILE A 209 -4.23 17.97 11.76
CA ILE A 209 -3.34 19.03 12.22
C ILE A 209 -3.77 20.36 11.61
N THR A 210 -3.80 21.43 12.40
CA THR A 210 -4.17 22.77 11.89
C THR A 210 -3.05 23.37 11.03
N SER A 211 -3.38 24.27 10.10
CA SER A 211 -2.35 24.98 9.32
C SER A 211 -1.30 25.69 10.18
N LYS A 212 -1.71 26.21 11.35
CA LYS A 212 -0.79 26.87 12.28
C LYS A 212 0.20 25.87 12.90
N GLU A 213 -0.26 24.69 13.30
CA GLU A 213 0.59 23.64 13.86
C GLU A 213 1.52 23.06 12.79
N ALA A 214 0.98 22.73 11.60
CA ALA A 214 1.77 22.25 10.48
C ALA A 214 2.87 23.26 10.10
N HIS A 215 2.52 24.54 9.97
CA HIS A 215 3.50 25.60 9.71
C HIS A 215 4.54 25.72 10.83
N GLY A 216 4.14 25.57 12.10
CA GLY A 216 5.05 25.57 13.24
C GLY A 216 6.09 24.44 13.16
N ILE A 217 5.65 23.22 12.84
CA ILE A 217 6.52 22.05 12.65
C ILE A 217 7.46 22.26 11.46
N CYS A 218 6.95 22.65 10.29
CA CYS A 218 7.81 22.89 9.13
C CYS A 218 8.87 23.96 9.42
N ARG A 219 8.51 25.01 10.15
CA ARG A 219 9.45 26.07 10.52
C ARG A 219 10.56 25.58 11.45
N SER A 220 10.26 24.69 12.40
CA SER A 220 11.27 24.15 13.32
C SER A 220 12.22 23.18 12.62
N GLU A 221 11.72 22.39 11.68
CA GLU A 221 12.54 21.35 11.04
C GLU A 221 13.32 21.85 9.83
N THR A 222 12.69 22.65 8.95
CA THR A 222 13.25 22.91 7.62
C THR A 222 13.96 24.26 7.47
N ASN A 223 13.92 25.14 8.48
CA ASN A 223 14.41 26.54 8.42
C ASN A 223 13.88 27.36 7.22
N LYS A 224 12.75 26.94 6.63
CA LYS A 224 12.12 27.63 5.50
C LYS A 224 11.44 28.92 5.94
N SER A 225 11.37 29.91 5.06
CA SER A 225 10.51 31.09 5.22
C SER A 225 9.03 30.70 5.20
N SER A 226 8.15 31.57 5.70
CA SER A 226 6.71 31.30 5.71
C SER A 226 6.15 30.98 4.32
N SER A 227 6.55 31.72 3.28
CA SER A 227 6.11 31.45 1.91
C SER A 227 6.61 30.11 1.38
N GLU A 228 7.83 29.71 1.72
CA GLU A 228 8.36 28.40 1.33
C GLU A 228 7.66 27.25 2.06
N ILE A 229 7.22 27.46 3.30
CA ILE A 229 6.43 26.48 4.05
C ILE A 229 5.03 26.32 3.43
N GLU A 230 4.37 27.42 3.05
CA GLU A 230 3.08 27.34 2.37
C GLU A 230 3.17 26.59 1.03
N LEU A 231 4.25 26.82 0.27
CA LEU A 231 4.53 26.08 -0.96
C LEU A 231 4.74 24.59 -0.68
N PHE A 232 5.58 24.25 0.32
CA PHE A 232 5.87 22.88 0.72
C PHE A 232 4.60 22.14 1.16
N LEU A 233 3.75 22.74 2.00
CA LEU A 233 2.49 22.13 2.42
C LEU A 233 1.55 21.88 1.23
N ARG A 234 1.52 22.80 0.26
CA ARG A 234 0.73 22.62 -0.97
C ARG A 234 1.29 21.51 -1.86
N GLU A 235 2.60 21.37 -1.94
CA GLU A 235 3.26 20.28 -2.65
C GLU A 235 2.90 18.92 -2.04
N LEU A 236 2.94 18.81 -0.72
CA LEU A 236 2.52 17.58 -0.03
C LEU A 236 1.06 17.21 -0.30
N VAL A 237 0.18 18.20 -0.47
CA VAL A 237 -1.21 17.97 -0.89
C VAL A 237 -1.28 17.51 -2.34
N ASN A 238 -0.56 18.18 -3.25
CA ASN A 238 -0.53 17.81 -4.67
C ASN A 238 0.07 16.42 -4.93
N GLU A 239 1.04 16.01 -4.12
CA GLU A 239 1.62 14.67 -4.14
C GLU A 239 0.70 13.60 -3.55
N GLY A 240 -0.39 14.02 -2.91
CA GLY A 240 -1.37 13.16 -2.27
C GLY A 240 -0.87 12.56 -0.96
N TRP A 241 -0.02 13.24 -0.19
CA TRP A 241 0.33 12.81 1.18
C TRP A 241 -0.72 13.28 2.18
N PHE A 242 -1.19 14.51 2.01
CA PHE A 242 -2.24 15.08 2.85
C PHE A 242 -3.39 15.58 1.98
N ASP A 243 -4.59 15.56 2.53
CA ASP A 243 -5.72 16.31 2.04
C ASP A 243 -5.96 17.50 2.98
N THR A 244 -6.63 18.55 2.50
CA THR A 244 -6.93 19.73 3.31
C THR A 244 -8.35 20.25 3.07
N VAL A 245 -9.02 20.61 4.15
CA VAL A 245 -10.34 21.25 4.16
C VAL A 245 -10.36 22.26 5.30
N GLY A 246 -10.86 23.48 5.07
CA GLY A 246 -11.06 24.46 6.15
C GLY A 246 -9.81 24.80 6.97
N GLY A 247 -8.60 24.75 6.38
CA GLY A 247 -7.34 25.08 7.08
C GLY A 247 -6.85 24.00 8.05
N VAL A 248 -7.30 22.76 7.89
CA VAL A 248 -6.71 21.60 8.57
C VAL A 248 -6.22 20.59 7.54
N TYR A 249 -5.22 19.80 7.94
CA TYR A 249 -4.63 18.74 7.13
C TYR A 249 -4.89 17.39 7.78
N PHE A 250 -5.11 16.37 6.96
CA PHE A 250 -5.24 14.98 7.37
C PHE A 250 -4.57 14.09 6.32
N LEU A 251 -4.22 12.86 6.69
CA LEU A 251 -3.63 11.94 5.73
C LEU A 251 -4.63 11.58 4.63
N SER A 252 -4.15 11.64 3.39
CA SER A 252 -4.95 11.28 2.23
C SER A 252 -5.21 9.77 2.19
N THR A 253 -6.13 9.35 1.32
CA THR A 253 -6.34 7.90 1.08
C THR A 253 -5.07 7.20 0.56
N LYS A 254 -4.28 7.88 -0.28
CA LYS A 254 -3.01 7.35 -0.78
C LYS A 254 -2.05 7.13 0.38
N ALA A 255 -1.85 8.15 1.21
CA ALA A 255 -0.92 8.09 2.33
C ALA A 255 -1.31 6.99 3.33
N LEU A 256 -2.60 6.83 3.63
CA LEU A 256 -3.08 5.79 4.54
C LEU A 256 -2.87 4.37 3.98
N GLY A 257 -3.02 4.18 2.67
CA GLY A 257 -2.72 2.89 2.04
C GLY A 257 -1.22 2.58 2.03
N GLU A 258 -0.40 3.57 1.69
CA GLU A 258 1.05 3.43 1.57
C GLU A 258 1.73 3.25 2.92
N LEU A 259 1.36 4.08 3.89
CA LEU A 259 1.93 4.09 5.24
C LEU A 259 1.27 3.04 6.16
N ARG A 260 0.29 2.26 5.68
CA ARG A 260 -0.52 1.36 6.53
C ARG A 260 0.32 0.53 7.50
N ARG A 261 1.34 -0.16 6.99
CA ARG A 261 2.23 -1.02 7.80
C ARG A 261 3.02 -0.19 8.80
N ALA A 262 3.65 0.90 8.35
CA ALA A 262 4.43 1.80 9.19
C ALA A 262 3.59 2.41 10.33
N LEU A 263 2.37 2.86 10.04
CA LEU A 263 1.46 3.44 11.04
C LEU A 263 1.06 2.40 12.10
N LEU A 264 0.73 1.19 11.67
CA LEU A 264 0.35 0.10 12.57
C LEU A 264 1.52 -0.33 13.46
N ASP A 265 2.72 -0.43 12.90
CA ASP A 265 3.93 -0.82 13.63
C ASP A 265 4.33 0.26 14.65
N GLN A 266 4.23 1.54 14.28
CA GLN A 266 4.66 2.66 15.12
C GLN A 266 3.64 3.04 16.20
N TYR A 267 2.35 3.08 15.86
CA TYR A 267 1.32 3.63 16.74
C TYR A 267 0.33 2.58 17.27
N GLY A 268 0.38 1.34 16.77
CA GLY A 268 -0.47 0.25 17.21
C GLY A 268 -1.93 0.34 16.73
N ALA A 269 -2.54 -0.81 16.47
CA ALA A 269 -3.96 -0.90 16.12
C ALA A 269 -4.87 -0.67 17.33
N LYS A 270 -5.91 0.15 17.16
CA LYS A 270 -7.03 0.33 18.09
C LYS A 270 -8.23 -0.46 17.59
N THR A 271 -8.52 -1.57 18.25
CA THR A 271 -9.63 -2.48 17.91
C THR A 271 -10.41 -2.89 19.16
N HIS A 272 -11.60 -3.47 18.99
CA HIS A 272 -12.36 -4.03 20.12
C HIS A 272 -11.83 -5.40 20.61
N GLU A 273 -11.01 -6.08 19.81
CA GLU A 273 -10.48 -7.42 20.10
C GLU A 273 -9.15 -7.38 20.87
N SER A 274 -8.46 -6.24 20.83
CA SER A 274 -7.14 -6.07 21.44
C SER A 274 -7.22 -5.30 22.76
N ASP A 275 -6.51 -5.78 23.78
CA ASP A 275 -6.21 -5.01 24.99
C ASP A 275 -5.34 -3.77 24.70
N ASN A 276 -4.79 -3.68 23.47
CA ASN A 276 -3.91 -2.60 23.03
C ASN A 276 -4.66 -1.28 22.90
N GLN A 277 -4.18 -0.30 23.67
CA GLN A 277 -4.47 1.13 23.56
C GLN A 277 -3.71 1.77 22.37
N GLY A 278 -3.72 1.10 21.20
CA GLY A 278 -3.14 1.67 19.99
C GLY A 278 -3.84 2.98 19.59
N LEU A 279 -3.18 3.78 18.76
CA LEU A 279 -3.72 5.06 18.29
C LEU A 279 -4.34 4.96 16.89
N VAL A 280 -4.06 3.89 16.14
CA VAL A 280 -4.57 3.70 14.78
C VAL A 280 -5.92 3.01 14.82
N ASN A 281 -6.99 3.77 14.62
CA ASN A 281 -8.34 3.23 14.52
C ASN A 281 -8.48 2.26 13.34
N ILE A 282 -9.05 1.07 13.60
CA ILE A 282 -9.36 0.06 12.57
C ILE A 282 -10.85 -0.12 12.44
N CYS A 283 -11.34 -0.09 11.20
CA CYS A 283 -12.73 -0.31 10.88
C CYS A 283 -13.14 -1.77 11.11
N GLU A 284 -14.21 -2.01 11.87
CA GLU A 284 -14.74 -3.36 12.13
C GLU A 284 -15.36 -4.03 10.90
N GLY A 285 -15.79 -3.24 9.91
CA GLY A 285 -16.40 -3.77 8.69
C GLY A 285 -15.39 -4.25 7.65
N CYS A 286 -14.38 -3.44 7.36
CA CYS A 286 -13.43 -3.70 6.26
C CYS A 286 -11.99 -3.95 6.73
N ARG A 287 -11.70 -3.86 8.04
CA ARG A 287 -10.36 -4.02 8.63
C ARG A 287 -9.30 -3.03 8.11
N GLU A 288 -9.74 -1.93 7.50
CA GLU A 288 -8.87 -0.83 7.07
C GLU A 288 -8.74 0.28 8.12
N ILE A 289 -7.68 1.10 8.03
CA ILE A 289 -7.49 2.27 8.91
C ILE A 289 -8.65 3.24 8.69
N VAL A 290 -9.21 3.77 9.78
CA VAL A 290 -10.27 4.78 9.76
C VAL A 290 -9.83 6.03 10.51
N THR A 291 -9.48 7.06 9.76
CA THR A 291 -9.16 8.40 10.30
C THR A 291 -10.33 9.36 10.14
N ARG A 292 -11.33 8.99 9.33
CA ARG A 292 -12.57 9.75 9.08
C ARG A 292 -13.74 8.79 9.02
N GLY A 293 -14.62 8.87 10.02
CA GLY A 293 -15.67 7.87 10.18
C GLY A 293 -16.51 8.04 11.43
N LEU A 294 -16.92 6.90 11.99
CA LEU A 294 -17.81 6.79 13.13
C LEU A 294 -17.12 5.97 14.23
N ARG A 295 -17.31 6.37 15.48
CA ARG A 295 -16.94 5.61 16.68
C ARG A 295 -18.16 5.37 17.55
N CYS A 296 -18.07 4.32 18.35
CA CYS A 296 -19.11 4.02 19.33
C CYS A 296 -19.33 5.21 20.27
N PRO A 297 -20.58 5.59 20.57
CA PRO A 297 -20.91 6.64 21.56
C PRO A 297 -20.38 6.33 22.96
N ASN A 298 -20.24 5.05 23.29
CA ASN A 298 -19.54 4.63 24.49
C ASN A 298 -18.04 4.86 24.30
N SER A 299 -17.47 5.88 24.98
CA SER A 299 -16.06 6.26 24.86
C SER A 299 -15.07 5.16 25.28
N ALA A 300 -15.49 4.22 26.12
CA ALA A 300 -14.69 3.05 26.49
C ALA A 300 -14.71 1.94 25.43
N CYS A 301 -15.64 2.00 24.46
CA CYS A 301 -15.81 0.98 23.45
C CYS A 301 -14.92 1.24 22.24
N ASN A 302 -14.11 0.24 21.89
CA ASN A 302 -13.14 0.39 20.81
C ASN A 302 -13.65 0.06 19.39
N VAL A 303 -14.96 0.13 19.16
CA VAL A 303 -15.57 -0.16 17.85
C VAL A 303 -15.63 1.08 16.98
N ARG A 304 -14.95 1.03 15.84
CA ARG A 304 -14.85 2.11 14.84
C ARG A 304 -15.31 1.60 13.49
N PHE A 305 -15.90 2.47 12.69
CA PHE A 305 -16.36 2.14 11.34
C PHE A 305 -16.16 3.31 10.38
N HIS A 306 -15.87 2.98 9.12
CA HIS A 306 -16.22 3.88 8.03
C HIS A 306 -17.75 4.02 7.93
N LYS A 307 -18.26 5.20 7.56
CA LYS A 307 -19.71 5.48 7.49
C LYS A 307 -20.50 4.39 6.73
N LYS A 308 -20.02 3.99 5.54
CA LYS A 308 -20.67 2.95 4.73
C LYS A 308 -20.49 1.55 5.31
N CYS A 309 -19.35 1.27 5.95
CA CYS A 309 -19.13 -0.01 6.64
C CYS A 309 -20.10 -0.20 7.81
N GLN A 310 -20.38 0.86 8.57
CA GLN A 310 -21.39 0.84 9.63
C GLN A 310 -22.78 0.54 9.08
N ALA A 311 -23.21 1.24 8.02
CA ALA A 311 -24.51 1.01 7.41
C ALA A 311 -24.67 -0.43 6.88
N ASN A 312 -23.61 -0.94 6.23
CA ASN A 312 -23.57 -2.33 5.76
C ASN A 312 -23.61 -3.33 6.92
N PHE A 313 -22.87 -3.07 8.00
CA PHE A 313 -22.86 -3.90 9.20
C PHE A 313 -24.25 -3.97 9.82
N VAL A 314 -24.91 -2.83 10.03
CA VAL A 314 -26.26 -2.77 10.61
C VAL A 314 -27.28 -3.53 9.76
N THR A 315 -27.15 -3.44 8.44
CA THR A 315 -28.03 -4.14 7.49
C THR A 315 -27.79 -5.65 7.52
N ALA A 316 -26.53 -6.10 7.59
CA ALA A 316 -26.17 -7.51 7.46
C ALA A 316 -26.15 -8.29 8.78
N ARG A 317 -25.81 -7.64 9.90
CA ARG A 317 -25.55 -8.28 11.20
C ARG A 317 -26.42 -7.76 12.34
N GLY A 318 -27.23 -6.73 12.09
CA GLY A 318 -28.07 -6.08 13.11
C GLY A 318 -27.42 -4.83 13.71
N SER A 319 -28.21 -4.09 14.49
CA SER A 319 -27.83 -2.77 15.01
C SER A 319 -27.04 -2.80 16.32
N GLN A 320 -26.85 -3.96 16.94
CA GLN A 320 -26.09 -4.07 18.17
C GLN A 320 -24.58 -3.87 17.91
N CYS A 321 -23.92 -3.15 18.82
CA CYS A 321 -22.49 -2.96 18.74
C CYS A 321 -21.72 -4.29 18.85
N PRO A 322 -20.71 -4.56 17.98
CA PRO A 322 -19.91 -5.77 18.06
C PRO A 322 -18.94 -5.81 19.25
N GLY A 323 -18.84 -4.75 20.05
CA GLY A 323 -17.96 -4.71 21.22
C GLY A 323 -18.48 -5.67 22.32
N PRO A 324 -17.62 -6.53 22.90
CA PRO A 324 -18.06 -7.65 23.76
C PRO A 324 -18.81 -7.21 25.02
N THR A 325 -18.52 -6.01 25.51
CA THR A 325 -19.13 -5.42 26.72
C THR A 325 -20.01 -4.21 26.40
N CYS A 326 -20.27 -3.94 25.13
CA CYS A 326 -20.96 -2.73 24.69
C CYS A 326 -22.41 -3.04 24.29
N ASN A 327 -23.36 -2.40 24.98
CA ASN A 327 -24.80 -2.56 24.73
C ASN A 327 -25.38 -1.42 23.87
N ILE A 328 -24.54 -0.66 23.16
CA ILE A 328 -25.03 0.38 22.28
C ILE A 328 -25.74 -0.24 21.09
N ASP A 329 -26.93 0.26 20.79
CA ASP A 329 -27.63 0.04 19.53
C ASP A 329 -27.38 1.22 18.58
N TRP A 330 -26.80 0.95 17.42
CA TRP A 330 -26.43 1.93 16.40
C TRP A 330 -27.60 2.56 15.63
N LYS A 331 -28.84 2.07 15.80
CA LYS A 331 -30.07 2.71 15.30
C LYS A 331 -30.72 3.60 16.34
N GLU A 332 -30.57 3.27 17.62
CA GLU A 332 -31.16 4.04 18.73
C GLU A 332 -30.25 5.13 19.26
N HIS A 333 -28.93 4.98 19.10
CA HIS A 333 -27.93 5.92 19.61
C HIS A 333 -27.17 6.58 18.46
N ASP A 334 -27.10 7.91 18.49
CA ASP A 334 -26.34 8.67 17.50
C ASP A 334 -24.83 8.38 17.63
N PRO A 335 -24.16 7.97 16.54
CA PRO A 335 -22.75 7.67 16.57
C PRO A 335 -21.92 8.93 16.84
N SER A 336 -20.81 8.77 17.56
CA SER A 336 -19.79 9.81 17.62
C SER A 336 -18.94 9.80 16.34
N TYR A 337 -18.36 10.94 15.98
CA TYR A 337 -17.54 11.06 14.78
C TYR A 337 -16.07 10.80 15.07
N VAL A 338 -15.36 10.37 14.03
CA VAL A 338 -13.89 10.26 13.95
C VAL A 338 -13.45 11.18 12.82
N GLY A 339 -12.33 11.89 12.99
CA GLY A 339 -11.80 12.82 12.00
C GLY A 339 -12.19 14.27 12.26
N GLU A 340 -12.20 15.09 11.19
CA GLU A 340 -12.52 16.51 11.23
C GLU A 340 -13.91 16.81 11.82
N LYS A 341 -14.86 15.88 11.66
CA LYS A 341 -16.23 16.00 12.19
C LYS A 341 -16.33 15.78 13.69
N ALA A 342 -15.29 15.26 14.35
CA ALA A 342 -15.23 15.20 15.81
C ALA A 342 -15.06 16.61 16.43
N ILE A 343 -14.59 17.58 15.65
CA ILE A 343 -14.34 18.95 16.12
C ILE A 343 -15.64 19.74 16.11
N LYS A 344 -16.19 20.02 17.30
CA LYS A 344 -17.44 20.80 17.48
C LYS A 344 -17.46 22.18 16.77
N ARG A 345 -16.29 22.80 16.53
CA ARG A 345 -16.14 24.08 15.81
C ARG A 345 -16.11 23.91 14.28
N PHE A 346 -15.71 22.74 13.78
CA PHE A 346 -15.56 22.49 12.34
C PHE A 346 -16.91 22.29 11.66
N THR A 347 -17.89 21.73 12.39
CA THR A 347 -19.30 21.64 11.96
C THR A 347 -19.93 23.00 11.63
N GLN A 348 -19.47 24.12 12.20
CA GLN A 348 -20.00 25.45 11.87
C GLN A 348 -19.40 26.06 10.59
N TYR A 349 -18.22 25.60 10.14
CA TYR A 349 -17.54 26.18 8.97
C TYR A 349 -18.01 25.57 7.64
N VAL A 350 -18.38 24.29 7.62
CA VAL A 350 -18.83 23.59 6.40
C VAL A 350 -20.28 23.96 6.03
N ASP A 351 -21.09 24.38 6.99
CA ASP A 351 -22.49 24.81 6.76
C ASP A 351 -22.59 26.23 6.16
N ILE A 352 -21.47 26.93 5.93
CA ILE A 352 -21.43 28.27 5.34
C ILE A 352 -21.11 28.22 3.83
N GLU A 353 -20.58 27.10 3.33
CA GLU A 353 -20.16 26.95 1.92
C GLU A 353 -21.05 26.01 1.08
N ASN A 354 -22.18 25.52 1.62
CA ASN A 354 -23.18 24.74 0.88
C ASN A 354 -24.46 25.51 0.57
#